data_AF-A0A485LT70-F1
#
_entry.id   AF-A0A485LT70-F1
#
_cell.length_a   1.000
_cell.length_b   1.000
_cell.length_c   1.000
_cell.angle_alpha   90.00
_cell.angle_beta   90.00
_cell.angle_gamma   90.00
#
_symmetry.space_group_name_H-M   'P 1'
#
loop_
_entity.id
_entity.type
_entity.pdbx_description
1 polymer ?
#
loop_
_entity_poly.entity_id
_entity_poly.type
_entity_poly.pdbx_seq_one_letter_code
_entity_poly.pdbx_strand_id
1 'polypeptide(L)'
;MAGPTTGKKRAHCKKKGYKRAHATCNRSRDIDQIQDDLKKEQELGQKMTFDMDEDLPGLGQYYCTPCGRHFITANARDVHIVSKVHKRRMKDVAQEQYTQKEAERAAGKSVETYVPVRAAAVEQS
;
A
#
# COMPACT_ATOMS: atom_id res chain seq x y z
N MET A 1 -12.50 6.31 11.05
CA MET A 1 -13.79 6.88 11.52
C MET A 1 -14.14 6.22 12.84
N ALA A 2 -14.07 6.97 13.95
CA ALA A 2 -14.55 6.49 15.25
C ALA A 2 -16.09 6.57 15.24
N GLY A 3 -16.77 5.47 15.60
CA GLY A 3 -18.23 5.41 15.62
C GLY A 3 -18.87 6.40 16.62
N PRO A 4 -20.20 6.60 16.57
CA PRO A 4 -20.90 7.59 17.36
C PRO A 4 -20.62 7.41 18.86
N THR A 5 -20.09 8.47 19.48
CA THR A 5 -19.94 8.57 20.93
C THR A 5 -21.34 8.68 21.53
N THR A 6 -21.80 7.62 22.21
CA THR A 6 -23.07 7.66 22.94
C THR A 6 -23.03 8.81 23.94
N GLY A 7 -23.94 9.78 23.80
CA GLY A 7 -23.98 11.03 24.57
C GLY A 7 -24.36 10.89 26.05
N LYS A 8 -24.03 9.77 26.71
CA LYS A 8 -24.29 9.56 28.14
C LYS A 8 -23.09 10.01 28.96
N LYS A 9 -23.30 10.88 29.93
CA LYS A 9 -22.27 11.24 30.92
C LYS A 9 -21.75 9.96 31.58
N ARG A 10 -20.42 9.80 31.63
CA ARG A 10 -19.71 8.61 32.14
C ARG A 10 -19.78 7.34 31.28
N ALA A 11 -20.35 7.39 30.07
CA ALA A 11 -20.25 6.28 29.11
C ALA A 11 -18.94 6.39 28.30
N HIS A 12 -17.91 5.67 28.71
CA HIS A 12 -16.69 5.55 27.91
C HIS A 12 -16.98 4.70 26.66
N CYS A 13 -16.96 5.31 25.48
CA CYS A 13 -17.01 4.57 24.22
C CYS A 13 -15.69 3.79 24.05
N LYS A 14 -15.77 2.45 24.08
CA LYS A 14 -14.60 1.58 23.90
C LYS A 14 -14.04 1.80 22.50
N LYS A 15 -12.77 2.20 22.38
CA LYS A 15 -12.04 2.35 21.09
C LYS A 15 -11.74 0.99 20.39
N LYS A 16 -12.59 -0.02 20.58
CA LYS A 16 -12.38 -1.39 20.07
C LYS A 16 -12.28 -1.42 18.54
N GLY A 17 -13.11 -0.64 17.85
CA GLY A 17 -13.08 -0.53 16.39
C GLY A 17 -11.75 0.03 15.87
N TYR A 18 -11.26 1.12 16.47
CA TYR A 18 -9.95 1.70 16.13
C TYR A 18 -8.82 0.71 16.37
N LYS A 19 -8.76 0.10 17.57
CA LYS A 19 -7.71 -0.86 17.91
C LYS A 19 -7.70 -2.07 16.97
N ARG A 20 -8.87 -2.59 16.59
CA ARG A 20 -8.99 -3.71 15.66
C ARG A 20 -8.59 -3.32 14.23
N ALA A 21 -8.93 -2.11 13.78
CA ALA A 21 -8.57 -1.63 12.44
C ALA A 21 -7.07 -1.35 12.28
N HIS A 22 -6.41 -0.92 13.36
CA HIS A 22 -4.97 -0.66 13.38
C HIS A 22 -4.13 -1.85 13.90
N ALA A 23 -4.76 -3.00 14.16
CA ALA A 23 -4.03 -4.20 14.56
C ALA A 23 -3.21 -4.73 13.38
N THR A 24 -2.00 -5.22 13.66
CA THR A 24 -1.06 -5.71 12.64
C THR A 24 -1.65 -6.81 11.76
N CYS A 25 -2.52 -7.68 12.31
CA CYS A 25 -3.20 -8.74 11.56
C CYS A 25 -4.20 -8.24 10.49
N ASN A 26 -4.66 -6.99 10.58
CA ASN A 26 -5.61 -6.38 9.64
C ASN A 26 -4.97 -5.25 8.83
N ARG A 27 -3.63 -5.15 8.83
CA ARG A 27 -2.91 -4.07 8.15
C ARG A 27 -3.06 -4.25 6.63
N SER A 28 -3.50 -3.19 5.96
CA SER A 28 -3.53 -3.11 4.50
C SER A 28 -2.13 -2.90 3.94
N ARG A 29 -1.94 -3.16 2.64
CA ARG A 29 -0.74 -2.74 1.91
C ARG A 29 -0.47 -1.24 2.07
N ASP A 30 0.79 -0.93 2.34
CA ASP A 30 1.27 0.43 2.50
C ASP A 30 1.36 1.16 1.14
N ILE A 31 1.46 2.49 1.16
CA ILE A 31 1.40 3.30 -0.08
C ILE A 31 2.69 3.15 -0.90
N ASP A 32 3.84 3.10 -0.23
CA ASP A 32 5.17 2.90 -0.82
C ASP A 32 5.25 1.56 -1.60
N GLN A 33 4.78 0.48 -1.00
CA GLN A 33 4.69 -0.84 -1.64
C GLN A 33 3.84 -0.80 -2.93
N ILE A 34 2.72 -0.08 -2.89
CA ILE A 34 1.85 0.06 -4.06
C ILE A 34 2.51 0.92 -5.14
N GLN A 35 3.23 1.97 -4.77
CA GLN A 35 3.95 2.80 -5.71
C GLN A 35 5.07 2.00 -6.40
N ASP A 36 5.74 1.09 -5.68
CA ASP A 36 6.72 0.18 -6.28
C ASP A 36 6.07 -0.84 -7.23
N ASP A 37 4.91 -1.39 -6.86
CA ASP A 37 4.16 -2.28 -7.74
C ASP A 37 3.70 -1.57 -9.02
N LEU A 38 3.29 -0.30 -8.93
CA LEU A 38 2.92 0.51 -10.09
C LEU A 38 4.11 0.83 -11.01
N LYS A 39 5.31 1.03 -10.45
CA LYS A 39 6.54 1.15 -11.26
C LYS A 39 6.81 -0.13 -12.04
N LYS A 40 6.66 -1.30 -11.40
CA LYS A 40 6.80 -2.60 -12.09
C LYS A 40 5.76 -2.77 -13.20
N GLU A 41 4.51 -2.37 -12.98
CA GLU A 41 3.48 -2.38 -14.03
C GLU A 41 3.85 -1.47 -15.21
N GLN A 42 4.46 -0.31 -14.95
CA GLN A 42 4.95 0.60 -15.99
C GLN A 42 6.12 0.00 -16.77
N GLU A 43 7.07 -0.64 -16.07
CA GLU A 43 8.22 -1.30 -16.69
C GLU A 43 7.82 -2.49 -17.56
N LEU A 44 6.85 -3.29 -17.08
CA LEU A 44 6.34 -4.46 -17.81
C LEU A 44 5.33 -4.10 -18.90
N GLY A 45 4.76 -2.89 -18.87
CA GLY A 45 3.71 -2.44 -19.79
C GLY A 45 2.39 -3.22 -19.67
N GLN A 46 2.26 -4.05 -18.63
CA GLN A 46 1.12 -4.93 -18.39
C GLN A 46 0.63 -4.78 -16.95
N LYS A 47 -0.68 -4.95 -16.76
CA LYS A 47 -1.30 -4.94 -15.42
C LYS A 47 -0.91 -6.22 -14.69
N MET A 48 -0.78 -6.16 -13.37
CA MET A 48 -0.52 -7.35 -12.56
C MET A 48 -1.66 -8.38 -12.75
N THR A 49 -1.32 -9.51 -13.35
CA THR A 49 -2.18 -10.69 -13.45
C THR A 49 -1.81 -11.69 -12.37
N PHE A 50 -2.81 -12.27 -11.73
CA PHE A 50 -2.63 -13.32 -10.74
C PHE A 50 -3.14 -14.64 -11.31
N ASP A 51 -2.53 -15.74 -10.86
CA ASP A 51 -3.03 -17.08 -11.13
C ASP A 51 -4.36 -17.30 -10.40
N MET A 52 -5.14 -18.28 -10.88
CA MET A 52 -6.43 -18.61 -10.31
C MET A 52 -6.26 -19.20 -8.92
N ASP A 53 -6.65 -18.44 -7.90
CA ASP A 53 -6.56 -18.84 -6.50
C ASP A 53 -7.96 -18.92 -5.86
N GLU A 54 -8.32 -20.10 -5.37
CA GLU A 54 -9.63 -20.40 -4.79
C GLU A 54 -9.88 -19.68 -3.46
N ASP A 55 -8.82 -19.31 -2.73
CA ASP A 55 -8.92 -18.62 -1.45
C ASP A 55 -9.21 -17.11 -1.60
N LEU A 56 -9.00 -16.56 -2.81
CA LEU A 56 -9.21 -15.15 -3.11
C LEU A 56 -10.59 -14.88 -3.74
N PRO A 57 -11.20 -13.72 -3.44
CA PRO A 57 -12.48 -13.37 -4.04
C PRO A 57 -12.31 -13.22 -5.56
N GLY A 58 -13.25 -13.81 -6.31
CA GLY A 58 -13.24 -13.76 -7.78
C GLY A 58 -12.06 -14.54 -8.40
N LEU A 59 -11.56 -15.57 -7.72
CA LEU A 59 -10.42 -16.39 -8.13
C LEU A 59 -9.14 -15.56 -8.37
N GLY A 60 -9.00 -14.42 -7.68
CA GLY A 60 -7.86 -13.51 -7.85
C GLY A 60 -7.88 -12.66 -9.14
N GLN A 61 -8.83 -12.88 -10.05
CA GLN A 61 -8.81 -12.26 -11.38
C GLN A 61 -9.07 -10.74 -11.37
N TYR A 62 -9.98 -10.27 -10.52
CA TYR A 62 -10.43 -8.87 -10.53
C TYR A 62 -9.66 -8.03 -9.50
N TYR A 63 -8.44 -7.63 -9.84
CA TYR A 63 -7.58 -6.84 -8.96
C TYR A 63 -7.54 -5.34 -9.31
N CYS A 64 -7.36 -4.53 -8.26
CA CYS A 64 -7.09 -3.10 -8.35
C CYS A 64 -5.76 -2.78 -7.66
N THR A 65 -4.71 -2.58 -8.46
CA THR A 65 -3.34 -2.26 -8.01
C THR A 65 -3.25 -1.08 -7.04
N PRO A 66 -3.80 0.11 -7.34
CA PRO A 66 -3.64 1.26 -6.44
C PRO A 66 -4.32 1.09 -5.07
N CYS A 67 -5.35 0.24 -4.99
CA CYS A 67 -6.07 -0.03 -3.74
C CYS A 67 -5.62 -1.33 -3.06
N GLY A 68 -4.86 -2.19 -3.74
CA GLY A 68 -4.40 -3.47 -3.20
C GLY A 68 -5.53 -4.44 -2.85
N ARG A 69 -6.64 -4.43 -3.63
CA ARG A 69 -7.86 -5.18 -3.30
C ARG A 69 -8.34 -6.03 -4.46
N HIS A 70 -8.80 -7.24 -4.13
CA HIS A 70 -9.46 -8.18 -5.03
C HIS A 70 -10.98 -8.01 -4.94
N PHE A 71 -11.67 -8.20 -6.07
CA PHE A 71 -13.11 -8.09 -6.22
C PHE A 71 -13.69 -9.42 -6.71
N ILE A 72 -14.99 -9.63 -6.45
CA ILE A 72 -15.68 -10.86 -6.83
C ILE A 72 -16.01 -10.88 -8.33
N THR A 73 -16.32 -9.72 -8.91
CA THR A 73 -16.75 -9.58 -10.32
C THR A 73 -16.12 -8.37 -11.00
N ALA A 74 -16.08 -8.38 -12.34
CA ALA A 74 -15.62 -7.25 -13.15
C ALA A 74 -16.41 -5.96 -12.86
N ASN A 75 -17.74 -6.06 -12.82
CA ASN A 75 -18.62 -4.91 -12.56
C ASN A 75 -18.33 -4.24 -11.20
N ALA A 76 -18.03 -5.04 -10.16
CA ALA A 76 -17.69 -4.51 -8.85
C ALA A 76 -16.37 -3.72 -8.86
N ARG A 77 -15.39 -4.17 -9.65
CA ARG A 77 -14.13 -3.46 -9.87
C ARG A 77 -14.35 -2.15 -10.61
N ASP A 78 -15.17 -2.14 -11.64
CA ASP A 78 -15.42 -0.93 -12.44
C ASP A 78 -16.17 0.14 -11.63
N VAL A 79 -17.18 -0.25 -10.85
CA VAL A 79 -17.85 0.64 -9.90
C VAL A 79 -16.86 1.19 -8.86
N HIS A 80 -15.93 0.36 -8.39
CA HIS A 80 -14.89 0.79 -7.46
C HIS A 80 -13.98 1.87 -8.07
N ILE A 81 -13.56 1.73 -9.32
CA ILE A 81 -12.66 2.69 -10.00
C ILE A 81 -13.29 4.09 -10.06
N VAL A 82 -14.60 4.18 -10.32
CA VAL A 82 -15.30 5.48 -10.39
C VAL A 82 -15.54 6.10 -9.00
N SER A 83 -15.47 5.29 -7.94
CA SER A 83 -15.76 5.71 -6.57
C SER A 83 -14.78 6.75 -6.02
N LYS A 84 -15.25 7.56 -5.04
CA LYS A 84 -14.42 8.57 -4.36
C LYS A 84 -13.22 7.97 -3.63
N VAL A 85 -13.34 6.74 -3.14
CA VAL A 85 -12.28 6.06 -2.40
C VAL A 85 -11.09 5.79 -3.30
N HIS A 86 -11.34 5.26 -4.50
CA HIS A 86 -10.31 5.01 -5.49
C HIS A 86 -9.65 6.32 -5.97
N LYS A 87 -10.47 7.32 -6.30
CA LYS A 87 -9.97 8.64 -6.73
C LYS A 87 -9.10 9.31 -5.67
N ARG A 88 -9.41 9.14 -4.38
CA ARG A 88 -8.56 9.62 -3.29
C ARG A 88 -7.24 8.85 -3.23
N ARG A 89 -7.28 7.52 -3.33
CA ARG A 89 -6.08 6.69 -3.31
C ARG A 89 -5.13 7.01 -4.45
N MET A 90 -5.65 7.29 -5.64
CA MET A 90 -4.85 7.74 -6.79
C MET A 90 -4.11 9.06 -6.51
N LYS A 91 -4.72 9.97 -5.76
CA LYS A 91 -4.03 11.22 -5.35
C LYS A 91 -2.92 10.93 -4.34
N ASP A 92 -3.17 10.04 -3.38
CA ASP A 92 -2.16 9.64 -2.38
C ASP A 92 -0.96 8.97 -3.06
N VAL A 93 -1.21 8.08 -4.02
CA VAL A 93 -0.19 7.37 -4.80
C VAL A 93 0.59 8.30 -5.73
N ALA A 94 -0.03 9.35 -6.24
CA ALA A 94 0.63 10.34 -7.10
C ALA A 94 1.64 11.23 -6.36
N GLN A 95 1.61 11.23 -5.02
CA GLN A 95 2.64 11.91 -4.24
C GLN A 95 3.98 11.18 -4.36
N GLU A 96 5.08 11.89 -4.10
CA GLU A 96 6.39 11.27 -4.04
C GLU A 96 6.44 10.21 -2.93
N GLN A 97 7.18 9.13 -3.18
CA GLN A 97 7.29 8.03 -2.23
C GLN A 97 8.07 8.51 -1.00
N TYR A 98 7.45 8.46 0.18
CA TYR A 98 8.14 8.75 1.43
C TYR A 98 9.01 7.57 1.84
N THR A 99 10.33 7.72 1.79
CA THR A 99 11.28 6.64 2.11
C THR A 99 12.05 6.92 3.39
N GLN A 100 12.61 5.87 3.99
CA GLN A 100 13.45 5.99 5.18
C GLN A 100 14.64 6.96 4.98
N LYS A 101 15.19 7.00 3.76
CA LYS A 101 16.28 7.93 3.39
C LYS A 101 15.86 9.39 3.51
N GLU A 102 14.62 9.70 3.16
CA GLU A 102 14.06 11.05 3.29
C GLU A 102 13.89 11.42 4.77
N ALA A 103 13.39 10.49 5.58
CA ALA A 103 13.28 10.68 7.03
C ALA A 103 14.64 10.93 7.70
N GLU A 104 15.67 10.19 7.29
CA GLU A 104 17.04 10.33 7.79
C GLU A 104 17.66 11.66 7.37
N ARG A 105 17.46 12.07 6.11
CA ARG A 105 17.89 13.37 5.61
C ARG A 105 17.23 14.51 6.39
N ALA A 106 15.93 14.42 6.68
CA ALA A 106 15.21 15.40 7.49
C ALA A 106 15.70 15.44 8.95
N ALA A 107 16.17 14.30 9.48
CA ALA A 107 16.80 14.20 10.78
C ALA A 107 18.28 14.65 10.80
N GLY A 108 18.83 15.11 9.67
CA GLY A 108 20.23 15.54 9.55
C GLY A 108 21.25 14.40 9.52
N LYS A 109 20.81 13.17 9.24
CA LYS A 109 21.71 12.01 9.09
C LYS A 109 22.14 11.90 7.63
N SER A 110 23.46 11.90 7.39
CA SER A 110 24.03 11.55 6.08
C SER A 110 24.25 10.05 5.98
N VAL A 111 23.97 9.49 4.80
CA VAL A 111 24.30 8.09 4.47
C VAL A 111 25.62 8.11 3.72
N GLU A 112 26.70 7.65 4.35
CA GLU A 112 27.98 7.44 3.68
C GLU A 112 27.99 6.06 3.03
N THR A 113 28.18 6.01 1.71
CA THR A 113 28.33 4.74 0.99
C THR A 113 29.76 4.24 1.14
N TYR A 114 29.96 3.18 1.92
CA TYR A 114 31.24 2.49 1.98
C TYR A 114 31.45 1.66 0.72
N VAL A 115 32.44 2.01 -0.09
CA VAL A 115 32.86 1.19 -1.24
C VAL A 115 33.97 0.24 -0.77
N PRO A 116 33.68 -1.07 -0.59
CA PRO A 116 34.71 -2.01 -0.16
C PRO A 116 35.75 -2.20 -1.26
N VAL A 117 37.01 -1.95 -0.92
CA VAL A 117 38.17 -2.03 -1.84
C VAL A 117 38.26 -3.38 -2.58
N ARG A 118 37.76 -4.47 -1.97
CA ARG A 118 37.83 -5.83 -2.54
C ARG A 118 36.74 -6.16 -3.55
N ALA A 119 35.62 -5.44 -3.59
CA ALA A 119 34.52 -5.75 -4.52
C ALA A 119 34.77 -5.20 -5.94
N ALA A 120 35.48 -4.08 -6.07
CA ALA A 120 35.79 -3.46 -7.36
C ALA A 120 36.71 -4.30 -8.26
N ALA A 121 37.39 -5.31 -7.71
CA ALA A 121 38.31 -6.17 -8.46
C ALA A 121 37.62 -7.32 -9.22
N VAL A 122 36.35 -7.62 -8.94
CA VAL A 122 35.63 -8.77 -9.54
C VAL A 122 34.82 -8.37 -10.77
N GLU A 123 34.47 -7.10 -10.94
CA GLU A 123 33.71 -6.60 -12.11
C GLU A 123 34.59 -6.22 -13.32
N GLN A 124 35.93 -6.35 -13.20
CA GLN A 124 36.89 -5.99 -14.26
C GLN A 124 37.55 -7.19 -14.96
N SER A 125 37.05 -8.41 -14.72
CA SER A 125 37.60 -9.66 -15.28
C SER A 125 36.53 -10.49 -15.97
#